data_AF-A0A6C0B7P0-F1
#
_entry.id   AF-A0A6C0B7P0-F1
#
_cell.length_a   1.000
_cell.length_b   1.000
_cell.length_c   1.000
_cell.angle_alpha   90.00
_cell.angle_beta   90.00
_cell.angle_gamma   90.00
#
_symmetry.space_group_name_H-M   'P 1'
#
loop_
_entity.id
_entity.type
_entity.pdbx_description
1 polymer ?
#
loop_
_entity_poly.entity_id
_entity_poly.type
_entity_poly.pdbx_seq_one_letter_code
_entity_poly.pdbx_strand_id
1 'polypeptide(L)'
;MNHQEKMYGVADGITYQQNERTDDLNKRIIERQFPDYPLEPNYEPRPVPTKYSIFPIVDRRTPAKETRLDYPVHDSYINFNPGSNSAPIKGYFKNVDTETVLRNQTFSLQNTAHNTYIPSSKSDLYNVTVISSPSEQPYPLLFDKPALDKKLHPNVKNSDIGKNIFFNATRVQLRNGL
;
A
#
# COMPACT_ATOMS: atom_id res chain seq x y z
N MET A 1 -23.61 -47.94 -28.87
CA MET A 1 -23.68 -47.26 -27.56
C MET A 1 -22.29 -46.73 -27.23
N ASN A 2 -22.03 -45.45 -27.49
CA ASN A 2 -20.71 -44.84 -27.30
C ASN A 2 -20.44 -44.67 -25.80
N HIS A 3 -19.55 -45.49 -25.26
CA HIS A 3 -19.01 -45.31 -23.92
C HIS A 3 -17.88 -44.28 -24.02
N GLN A 4 -18.14 -43.04 -23.60
CA GLN A 4 -17.08 -42.05 -23.47
C GLN A 4 -16.17 -42.45 -22.32
N GLU A 5 -15.00 -42.94 -22.70
CA GLU A 5 -13.69 -42.98 -22.03
C GLU A 5 -13.41 -41.87 -21.00
N LYS A 6 -14.09 -41.78 -19.85
CA LYS A 6 -13.79 -40.75 -18.85
C LYS A 6 -12.51 -41.10 -18.09
N MET A 7 -11.53 -40.20 -18.10
CA MET A 7 -10.27 -40.41 -17.37
C MET A 7 -10.52 -40.41 -15.86
N TYR A 8 -10.12 -41.50 -15.20
CA TYR A 8 -10.28 -41.66 -13.76
C TYR A 8 -9.50 -40.58 -13.00
N GLY A 9 -10.18 -39.86 -12.10
CA GLY A 9 -9.60 -38.82 -11.26
C GLY A 9 -9.57 -37.41 -11.85
N VAL A 10 -10.14 -37.21 -13.04
CA VAL A 10 -10.29 -35.89 -13.67
C VAL A 10 -11.74 -35.43 -13.57
N ALA A 11 -11.95 -34.16 -13.26
CA ALA A 11 -13.28 -33.56 -13.23
C ALA A 11 -13.88 -33.56 -14.64
N ASP A 12 -15.12 -34.04 -14.78
CA ASP A 12 -15.83 -34.05 -16.06
C ASP A 12 -16.32 -32.65 -16.43
N GLY A 13 -15.92 -32.17 -17.62
CA GLY A 13 -16.37 -30.90 -18.18
C GLY A 13 -15.41 -29.73 -17.93
N ILE A 14 -15.87 -28.52 -18.21
CA ILE A 14 -15.09 -27.29 -18.07
C ILE A 14 -15.29 -26.74 -16.66
N THR A 15 -14.19 -26.56 -15.92
CA THR A 15 -14.21 -25.90 -14.62
C THR A 15 -13.88 -24.42 -14.79
N TYR A 16 -14.81 -23.55 -14.42
CA TYR A 16 -14.55 -22.11 -14.36
C TYR A 16 -13.99 -21.77 -12.98
N GLN A 17 -12.82 -21.14 -12.94
CA GLN A 17 -12.25 -20.63 -11.70
C GLN A 17 -12.81 -19.25 -11.38
N GLN A 18 -13.07 -18.98 -10.10
CA GLN A 18 -13.50 -17.66 -9.64
C GLN A 18 -12.29 -16.76 -9.36
N ASN A 19 -11.66 -16.28 -10.44
CA ASN A 19 -10.47 -15.42 -10.38
C ASN A 19 -10.79 -13.91 -10.31
N GLU A 20 -12.08 -13.54 -10.24
CA GLU A 20 -12.54 -12.14 -10.21
C GLU A 20 -11.83 -11.30 -9.15
N ARG A 21 -11.67 -11.86 -7.94
CA ARG A 21 -10.94 -11.20 -6.84
C ARG A 21 -9.46 -11.00 -7.20
N THR A 22 -8.82 -11.99 -7.80
CA THR A 22 -7.42 -11.91 -8.20
C THR A 22 -7.25 -10.85 -9.28
N ASP A 23 -8.17 -10.79 -10.23
CA ASP A 23 -8.16 -9.80 -11.30
C ASP A 23 -8.40 -8.38 -10.77
N ASP A 24 -9.33 -8.19 -9.81
CA ASP A 24 -9.53 -6.91 -9.12
C ASP A 24 -8.26 -6.46 -8.38
N LEU A 25 -7.64 -7.36 -7.62
CA LEU A 25 -6.39 -7.05 -6.92
C LEU A 25 -5.27 -6.69 -7.89
N ASN A 26 -5.15 -7.42 -8.99
CA ASN A 26 -4.16 -7.13 -10.04
C ASN A 26 -4.40 -5.76 -10.66
N LYS A 27 -5.64 -5.41 -11.01
CA LYS A 27 -6.00 -4.08 -11.54
C LYS A 27 -5.60 -2.98 -10.56
N ARG A 28 -5.97 -3.11 -9.28
CA ARG A 28 -5.63 -2.14 -8.22
C ARG A 28 -4.13 -2.01 -7.98
N ILE A 29 -3.36 -3.08 -8.17
CA ILE A 29 -1.89 -3.02 -8.05
C ILE A 29 -1.31 -2.25 -9.24
N ILE A 30 -1.80 -2.52 -10.46
CA ILE A 30 -1.36 -1.84 -11.68
C ILE A 30 -1.72 -0.35 -11.65
N GLU A 31 -2.92 0.01 -11.19
CA GLU A 31 -3.38 1.40 -11.08
C GLU A 31 -2.47 2.25 -10.17
N ARG A 32 -1.80 1.64 -9.18
CA ARG A 32 -0.83 2.34 -8.32
C ARG A 32 0.52 2.60 -8.98
N GLN A 33 0.79 2.02 -10.15
CA GLN A 33 2.06 2.24 -10.86
C GLN A 33 2.03 3.48 -11.74
N PHE A 34 0.84 3.96 -12.09
CA PHE A 34 0.66 5.08 -13.01
C PHE A 34 -0.01 6.25 -12.31
N PRO A 35 0.38 7.49 -12.64
CA PRO A 35 -0.34 8.65 -12.16
C PRO A 35 -1.71 8.71 -12.84
N ASP A 36 -2.69 9.25 -12.13
CA ASP A 36 -4.04 9.51 -12.63
C ASP A 36 -4.07 10.63 -13.68
N TYR A 37 -3.23 11.65 -13.51
CA TYR A 37 -3.01 12.75 -14.44
C TYR A 37 -1.55 12.84 -14.87
N PRO A 38 -1.27 13.31 -16.10
CA PRO A 38 0.12 13.55 -16.50
C PRO A 38 0.75 14.59 -15.57
N LEU A 39 1.82 14.19 -14.89
CA LEU A 39 2.56 15.06 -13.98
C LEU A 39 3.53 15.94 -14.77
N GLU A 40 3.74 17.17 -14.31
CA GLU A 40 4.70 18.07 -14.94
C GLU A 40 6.14 17.54 -14.78
N PRO A 41 6.90 17.44 -15.88
CA PRO A 41 8.30 17.03 -15.82
C PRO A 41 9.18 18.16 -15.27
N ASN A 42 10.24 17.78 -14.55
CA ASN A 42 11.32 18.69 -14.21
C ASN A 42 12.29 18.80 -15.39
N TYR A 43 12.40 19.99 -15.99
CA TYR A 43 13.35 20.25 -17.08
C TYR A 43 14.71 20.67 -16.52
N GLU A 44 15.76 19.96 -16.91
CA GLU A 44 17.14 20.42 -16.69
C GLU A 44 17.56 21.36 -17.83
N PRO A 45 17.93 22.63 -17.55
CA PRO A 45 18.40 23.53 -18.60
C PRO A 45 19.73 23.01 -19.17
N ARG A 46 19.79 22.84 -20.49
CA ARG A 46 21.03 22.39 -21.14
C ARG A 46 22.09 23.49 -21.11
N PRO A 47 23.36 23.16 -20.83
CA PRO A 47 24.44 24.14 -20.81
C PRO A 47 24.67 24.71 -22.22
N VAL A 48 25.09 25.97 -22.26
CA VAL A 48 25.33 26.74 -23.49
C VAL A 48 26.82 27.07 -23.56
N PRO A 49 27.47 26.99 -24.75
CA PRO A 49 28.89 27.28 -24.87
C PRO A 49 29.21 28.74 -24.52
N THR A 50 30.14 28.94 -23.59
CA THR A 50 30.59 30.26 -23.11
C THR A 50 31.87 30.77 -23.78
N LYS A 51 32.55 29.93 -24.58
CA LYS A 51 33.89 30.20 -25.17
C LYS A 51 34.03 31.56 -25.87
N TYR A 52 32.95 32.05 -26.47
CA TYR A 52 32.92 33.33 -27.20
C TYR A 52 31.89 34.31 -26.64
N SER A 53 31.41 34.12 -25.40
CA SER A 53 30.55 35.09 -24.72
C SER A 53 31.33 35.80 -23.62
N ILE A 54 31.71 37.05 -23.87
CA ILE A 54 32.31 37.91 -22.84
C ILE A 54 31.21 38.39 -21.87
N PHE A 55 30.00 38.66 -22.39
CA PHE A 55 28.83 39.01 -21.61
C PHE A 55 27.59 38.22 -22.09
N PRO A 56 26.73 37.73 -21.18
CA PRO A 56 25.52 36.99 -21.52
C PRO A 56 24.37 37.93 -21.94
N ILE A 57 24.62 38.80 -22.93
CA ILE A 57 23.59 39.74 -23.43
C ILE A 57 22.63 39.03 -24.40
N VAL A 58 23.09 37.98 -25.08
CA VAL A 58 22.30 37.23 -26.07
C VAL A 58 22.06 35.82 -25.56
N ASP A 59 20.79 35.40 -25.48
CA ASP A 59 20.45 34.01 -25.22
C ASP A 59 20.82 33.15 -26.43
N ARG A 60 21.79 32.26 -26.25
CA ARG A 60 22.27 31.34 -27.29
C ARG A 60 21.60 29.96 -27.19
N ARG A 61 20.57 29.80 -26.36
CA ARG A 61 19.79 28.57 -26.28
C ARG A 61 19.04 28.35 -27.59
N THR A 62 18.94 27.08 -27.99
CA THR A 62 18.10 26.68 -29.11
C THR A 62 16.64 27.02 -28.77
N PRO A 63 15.91 27.72 -29.64
CA PRO A 63 14.50 28.02 -29.41
C PRO A 63 13.70 26.71 -29.34
N ALA A 64 12.66 26.71 -28.50
CA ALA A 64 11.75 25.57 -28.40
C ALA A 64 11.02 25.37 -29.73
N LYS A 65 11.05 24.15 -30.26
CA LYS A 65 10.31 23.77 -31.47
C LYS A 65 8.83 23.49 -31.16
N GLU A 66 8.57 22.91 -30.00
CA GLU A 66 7.25 22.47 -29.58
C GLU A 66 6.65 23.43 -28.55
N THR A 67 5.32 23.52 -28.54
CA THR A 67 4.60 24.30 -27.54
C THR A 67 4.67 23.62 -26.17
N ARG A 68 4.72 24.43 -25.11
CA ARG A 68 4.69 23.93 -23.74
C ARG A 68 3.30 23.36 -23.44
N LEU A 69 3.25 22.14 -22.92
CA LEU A 69 2.04 21.53 -22.42
C LEU A 69 1.64 22.16 -21.08
N ASP A 70 0.35 22.40 -20.89
CA ASP A 70 -0.20 22.88 -19.62
C ASP A 70 -0.53 21.68 -18.72
N TYR A 71 0.10 21.65 -17.55
CA TYR A 71 -0.09 20.61 -16.53
C TYR A 71 -0.83 21.19 -15.33
N PRO A 72 -1.77 20.43 -14.72
CA PRO A 72 -2.38 20.84 -13.47
C PRO A 72 -1.33 20.91 -12.36
N VAL A 73 -1.51 21.84 -11.41
CA VAL A 73 -0.63 21.93 -10.24
C VAL A 73 -0.80 20.66 -9.41
N HIS A 74 0.31 20.04 -9.03
CA HIS A 74 0.29 18.85 -8.20
C HIS A 74 -0.23 19.15 -6.78
N ASP A 75 -1.20 18.36 -6.34
CA ASP A 75 -1.81 18.37 -5.03
C ASP A 75 -2.15 16.92 -4.68
N SER A 76 -1.61 16.41 -3.58
CA SER A 76 -1.80 15.01 -3.17
C SER A 76 -3.25 14.62 -2.90
N TYR A 77 -4.14 15.60 -2.69
CA TYR A 77 -5.57 15.37 -2.57
C TYR A 77 -6.28 15.21 -3.93
N ILE A 78 -5.73 15.81 -4.98
CA ILE A 78 -6.39 15.92 -6.30
C ILE A 78 -5.76 14.98 -7.32
N ASN A 79 -4.43 14.86 -7.32
CA ASN A 79 -3.72 13.98 -8.25
C ASN A 79 -2.69 13.08 -7.57
N PHE A 80 -2.73 11.82 -7.97
CA PHE A 80 -1.87 10.78 -7.46
C PHE A 80 -0.52 10.77 -8.18
N ASN A 81 0.57 10.75 -7.40
CA ASN A 81 1.92 10.57 -7.90
C ASN A 81 2.51 9.24 -7.38
N PRO A 82 2.67 8.21 -8.23
CA PRO A 82 3.27 6.93 -7.85
C PRO A 82 4.80 6.98 -7.77
N GLY A 83 5.41 8.10 -8.15
CA GLY A 83 6.85 8.27 -8.24
C GLY A 83 7.54 8.49 -6.89
N SER A 84 8.66 9.20 -6.94
CA SER A 84 9.47 9.47 -5.74
C SER A 84 8.84 10.51 -4.81
N ASN A 85 9.35 10.61 -3.58
CA ASN A 85 9.01 11.67 -2.62
C ASN A 85 9.19 13.11 -3.18
N SER A 86 9.88 13.26 -4.31
CA SER A 86 9.99 14.54 -5.02
C SER A 86 8.89 14.63 -6.07
N ALA A 87 7.75 15.20 -5.67
CA ALA A 87 6.65 15.49 -6.57
C ALA A 87 6.94 16.70 -7.48
N PRO A 88 6.11 16.99 -8.50
CA PRO A 88 6.30 18.15 -9.37
C PRO A 88 6.44 19.47 -8.60
N ILE A 89 7.45 20.25 -8.94
CA ILE A 89 7.89 21.39 -8.12
C ILE A 89 6.84 22.51 -8.01
N LYS A 90 5.94 22.65 -8.99
CA LYS A 90 4.86 23.64 -8.93
C LYS A 90 3.95 23.47 -7.72
N GLY A 91 3.73 22.23 -7.26
CA GLY A 91 2.96 21.97 -6.03
C GLY A 91 3.63 22.60 -4.83
N TYR A 92 4.95 22.42 -4.69
CA TYR A 92 5.76 23.05 -3.65
C TYR A 92 5.73 24.59 -3.76
N PHE A 93 5.91 25.15 -4.96
CA PHE A 93 5.90 26.60 -5.17
C PHE A 93 4.55 27.26 -4.85
N LYS A 94 3.44 26.56 -5.06
CA LYS A 94 2.10 27.05 -4.69
C LYS A 94 1.91 27.09 -3.17
N ASN A 95 2.58 26.18 -2.45
CA ASN A 95 2.36 25.88 -1.04
C ASN A 95 3.60 26.20 -0.17
N VAL A 96 4.43 27.17 -0.57
CA VAL A 96 5.70 27.49 0.10
C VAL A 96 5.50 27.85 1.58
N ASP A 97 4.46 28.63 1.89
CA ASP A 97 4.19 29.03 3.28
C ASP A 97 3.87 27.83 4.16
N THR A 98 3.02 26.92 3.67
CA THR A 98 2.69 25.69 4.40
C THR A 98 3.91 24.78 4.55
N GLU A 99 4.72 24.63 3.51
CA GLU A 99 5.96 23.85 3.55
C GLU A 99 6.98 24.45 4.54
N THR A 100 7.07 25.77 4.60
CA THR A 100 7.92 26.50 5.56
C THR A 100 7.51 26.20 7.00
N VAL A 101 6.20 26.19 7.29
CA VAL A 101 5.66 25.83 8.61
C VAL A 101 5.87 24.34 8.91
N LEU A 102 5.58 23.44 7.95
CA LEU A 102 5.76 21.99 8.12
C LEU A 102 7.24 21.61 8.36
N ARG A 103 8.17 22.32 7.71
CA ARG A 103 9.63 22.20 7.93
C ARG A 103 10.11 22.95 9.16
N ASN A 104 9.20 23.61 9.88
CA ASN A 104 9.47 24.42 11.06
C ASN A 104 10.59 25.47 10.85
N GLN A 105 10.54 26.17 9.72
CA GLN A 105 11.48 27.23 9.37
C GLN A 105 11.06 28.61 9.90
N THR A 106 9.89 28.71 10.53
CA THR A 106 9.37 29.96 11.11
C THR A 106 10.00 30.32 12.45
N PHE A 107 10.68 29.38 13.11
CA PHE A 107 11.29 29.56 14.42
C PHE A 107 12.78 29.19 14.41
N SER A 108 13.55 29.78 15.34
CA SER A 108 14.96 29.46 15.51
C SER A 108 15.15 28.01 15.97
N LEU A 109 16.19 27.33 15.48
CA LEU A 109 16.57 25.99 15.94
C LEU A 109 16.82 25.96 17.45
N GLN A 110 15.95 25.27 18.17
CA GLN A 110 16.06 24.98 19.61
C GLN A 110 15.88 23.48 19.83
N ASN A 111 16.65 22.88 20.75
CA ASN A 111 16.51 21.47 21.14
C ASN A 111 15.39 21.29 22.19
N THR A 112 14.18 21.77 21.90
CA THR A 112 13.02 21.60 22.79
C THR A 112 11.81 21.09 22.00
N ALA A 113 10.87 20.43 22.69
CA ALA A 113 9.67 19.86 22.07
C ALA A 113 8.79 20.89 21.33
N HIS A 114 8.94 22.18 21.63
CA HIS A 114 8.21 23.27 21.01
C HIS A 114 8.72 23.62 19.60
N ASN A 115 9.89 23.11 19.20
CA ASN A 115 10.55 23.38 17.93
C ASN A 115 10.40 22.20 16.94
N THR A 116 9.30 21.46 17.01
CA THR A 116 8.97 20.44 16.02
C THR A 116 7.51 20.58 15.67
N TYR A 117 7.19 20.61 14.37
CA TYR A 117 5.80 20.61 13.95
C TYR A 117 5.16 19.28 14.35
N ILE A 118 4.27 19.32 15.35
CA ILE A 118 3.46 18.19 15.77
C ILE A 118 2.05 18.45 15.23
N PRO A 119 1.53 17.61 14.33
CA PRO A 119 0.19 17.81 13.80
C PRO A 119 -0.86 17.68 14.91
N SER A 120 -2.02 18.30 14.70
CA SER A 120 -3.12 18.24 15.67
C SER A 120 -3.50 16.79 15.98
N SER A 121 -3.86 16.48 17.23
CA SER A 121 -4.39 15.16 17.62
C SER A 121 -5.68 14.78 16.89
N LYS A 122 -6.37 15.76 16.27
CA LYS A 122 -7.54 15.54 15.42
C LYS A 122 -7.19 15.30 13.93
N SER A 123 -5.91 15.38 13.56
CA SER A 123 -5.47 15.14 12.17
C SER A 123 -5.55 13.66 11.81
N ASP A 124 -5.63 13.38 10.50
CA ASP A 124 -5.69 12.02 9.95
C ASP A 124 -4.49 11.16 10.34
N LEU A 125 -3.34 11.76 10.69
CA LEU A 125 -2.16 11.03 11.17
C LEU A 125 -2.43 10.30 12.50
N TYR A 126 -3.25 10.91 13.37
CA TYR A 126 -3.57 10.36 14.69
C TYR A 126 -4.98 9.77 14.76
N ASN A 127 -5.89 10.20 13.90
CA ASN A 127 -7.28 9.76 13.89
C ASN A 127 -7.68 9.23 12.51
N VAL A 128 -7.48 7.93 12.29
CA VAL A 128 -7.86 7.28 11.02
C VAL A 128 -9.36 6.99 11.04
N THR A 129 -10.13 7.70 10.23
CA THR A 129 -11.54 7.37 9.99
C THR A 129 -11.63 6.23 8.97
N VAL A 130 -11.69 5.00 9.45
CA VAL A 130 -11.98 3.85 8.58
C VAL A 130 -13.47 3.85 8.25
N ILE A 131 -13.83 4.22 7.02
CA ILE A 131 -15.20 4.10 6.54
C ILE A 131 -15.52 2.60 6.51
N SER A 132 -16.33 2.15 7.46
CA SER A 132 -16.87 0.80 7.44
C SER A 132 -17.83 0.69 6.26
N SER A 133 -17.45 -0.09 5.26
CA SER A 133 -18.38 -0.60 4.27
C SER A 133 -18.82 -1.97 4.76
N PRO A 134 -19.97 -2.10 5.47
CA PRO A 134 -20.47 -3.39 5.90
C PRO A 134 -20.78 -4.22 4.66
N SER A 135 -19.89 -5.15 4.32
CA SER A 135 -20.17 -6.20 3.35
C SER A 135 -20.96 -7.29 4.06
N GLU A 136 -22.00 -7.83 3.43
CA GLU A 136 -22.64 -9.04 3.93
C GLU A 136 -21.60 -10.16 4.00
N GLN A 137 -21.44 -10.73 5.19
CA GLN A 137 -20.47 -11.78 5.42
C GLN A 137 -21.07 -13.12 4.94
N PRO A 138 -20.63 -13.72 3.81
CA PRO A 138 -21.23 -14.94 3.26
C PRO A 138 -21.15 -16.19 4.15
N TYR A 139 -20.30 -16.23 5.18
CA TYR A 139 -20.09 -17.38 6.05
C TYR A 139 -20.73 -17.14 7.43
N PRO A 140 -21.92 -17.70 7.70
CA PRO A 140 -22.67 -17.43 8.93
C PRO A 140 -21.92 -17.83 10.21
N LEU A 141 -20.92 -18.71 10.11
CA LEU A 141 -20.13 -19.21 11.24
C LEU A 141 -18.82 -18.44 11.48
N LEU A 142 -18.43 -17.49 10.62
CA LEU A 142 -17.10 -16.86 10.68
C LEU A 142 -16.84 -16.14 12.01
N PHE A 143 -17.88 -15.54 12.57
CA PHE A 143 -17.85 -14.85 13.86
C PHE A 143 -18.63 -15.59 14.95
N ASP A 144 -19.16 -16.77 14.62
CA ASP A 144 -19.83 -17.61 15.59
C ASP A 144 -18.77 -18.21 16.53
N LYS A 145 -18.98 -18.04 17.83
CA LYS A 145 -18.09 -18.57 18.86
C LYS A 145 -18.79 -19.81 19.43
N PRO A 146 -18.51 -21.01 18.92
CA PRO A 146 -19.17 -22.20 19.43
C PRO A 146 -18.86 -22.33 20.92
N ALA A 147 -19.90 -22.58 21.71
CA ALA A 147 -19.73 -22.95 23.10
C ALA A 147 -19.02 -24.31 23.15
N LEU A 148 -17.70 -24.28 23.35
CA LEU A 148 -16.92 -25.49 23.56
C LEU A 148 -17.36 -26.11 24.90
N ASP A 149 -17.64 -27.41 24.90
CA ASP A 149 -17.95 -28.12 26.12
C ASP A 149 -16.74 -28.02 27.08
N LYS A 150 -16.98 -27.51 28.29
CA LYS A 150 -15.95 -27.42 29.33
C LYS A 150 -15.64 -28.78 29.94
N LYS A 151 -16.42 -29.81 29.63
CA LYS A 151 -16.14 -31.18 30.06
C LYS A 151 -14.88 -31.68 29.38
N LEU A 152 -14.08 -32.39 30.16
CA LEU A 152 -12.90 -33.07 29.66
C LEU A 152 -13.32 -34.06 28.56
N HIS A 153 -12.79 -33.85 27.34
CA HIS A 153 -13.11 -34.69 26.19
C HIS A 153 -12.84 -36.17 26.52
N PRO A 154 -13.68 -37.14 26.09
CA PRO A 154 -13.50 -38.56 26.42
C PRO A 154 -12.10 -39.09 26.12
N ASN A 155 -11.49 -38.65 25.02
CA ASN A 155 -10.12 -39.01 24.61
C ASN A 155 -9.01 -38.50 25.55
N VAL A 156 -9.33 -37.59 26.49
CA VAL A 156 -8.38 -36.99 27.45
C VAL A 156 -8.73 -37.35 28.90
N LYS A 157 -9.92 -37.94 29.14
CA LYS A 157 -10.44 -38.18 30.49
C LYS A 157 -9.55 -39.08 31.34
N ASN A 158 -8.85 -40.02 30.71
CA ASN A 158 -7.96 -40.99 31.36
C ASN A 158 -6.55 -41.00 30.75
N SER A 159 -6.13 -39.96 30.02
CA SER A 159 -4.81 -39.96 29.37
C SER A 159 -3.74 -39.28 30.22
N ASP A 160 -2.53 -39.82 30.18
CA ASP A 160 -1.32 -39.23 30.79
C ASP A 160 -0.61 -38.24 29.85
N ILE A 161 -1.28 -37.89 28.74
CA ILE A 161 -0.76 -37.05 27.66
C ILE A 161 -0.70 -35.60 28.17
N GLY A 162 0.43 -34.92 27.91
CA GLY A 162 0.62 -33.51 28.26
C GLY A 162 1.00 -33.23 29.72
N LYS A 163 1.23 -34.25 30.55
CA LYS A 163 1.64 -34.07 31.96
C LYS A 163 3.15 -33.94 32.18
N ASN A 164 3.97 -34.38 31.23
CA ASN A 164 5.43 -34.37 31.38
C ASN A 164 6.03 -32.98 31.13
N ILE A 165 6.96 -32.57 32.01
CA ILE A 165 7.71 -31.31 31.92
C ILE A 165 8.76 -31.37 30.80
N PHE A 166 9.35 -32.54 30.57
CA PHE A 166 10.35 -32.78 29.53
C PHE A 166 9.88 -33.88 28.56
N PHE A 167 10.35 -33.83 27.30
CA PHE A 167 9.97 -34.77 26.23
C PHE A 167 8.45 -34.84 25.98
N ASN A 168 7.80 -33.68 25.93
CA ASN A 168 6.34 -33.52 25.78
C ASN A 168 5.84 -33.63 24.32
N ALA A 169 6.57 -34.33 23.45
CA ALA A 169 6.14 -34.51 22.06
C ALA A 169 4.84 -35.34 22.02
N THR A 170 3.74 -34.69 21.65
CA THR A 170 2.38 -35.30 21.60
C THR A 170 2.34 -36.55 20.71
N ARG A 171 3.16 -36.59 19.66
CA ARG A 171 3.34 -37.76 18.77
C ARG A 171 3.85 -39.01 19.49
N VAL A 172 4.72 -38.86 20.49
CA VAL A 172 5.29 -39.98 21.25
C VAL A 172 4.37 -40.36 22.41
N GLN A 173 3.79 -39.37 23.09
CA GLN A 173 2.87 -39.59 24.20
C GLN A 173 1.58 -40.31 23.76
N LEU A 174 1.05 -39.99 22.57
CA LEU A 174 -0.10 -40.71 22.00
C LEU A 174 0.20 -42.18 21.69
N ARG A 175 1.47 -42.54 21.47
CA ARG A 175 1.87 -43.90 21.11
C ARG A 175 1.97 -44.84 22.31
N ASN A 176 2.17 -44.28 23.51
CA ASN A 176 2.34 -45.01 24.76
C ASN A 176 1.10 -44.91 25.70
N GLY A 177 0.02 -44.27 25.24
CA GLY A 177 -1.16 -43.93 26.04
C GLY A 177 -2.40 -44.81 25.82
N LEU A 178 -2.24 -45.97 25.18
CA LEU A 178 -3.25 -47.04 25.06
C LEU A 178 -2.79 -48.26 25.87
#